data_AF-A0A3N7HGL6-F1
#
_entry.id   AF-A0A3N7HGL6-F1
#
_cell.length_a   1.000
_cell.length_b   1.000
_cell.length_c   1.000
_cell.angle_alpha   90.00
_cell.angle_beta   90.00
_cell.angle_gamma   90.00
#
_symmetry.space_group_name_H-M   'P 1'
#
loop_
_entity.id
_entity.type
_entity.pdbx_description
1 polymer ?
#
loop_
_entity_poly.entity_id
_entity_poly.type
_entity_poly.pdbx_seq_one_letter_code
_entity_poly.pdbx_strand_id
1 'polypeptide(L)'
;MTGTKRKYIIVGAEVDQPEAWLHKDGSISPRKGSDGEPLNVEYIGRLMVELSQRGKAGVPKAELDALEERVKRALVVQDFSVHDGGAALSDAEREAILNSTTVRIEFESRRRGSKKPDRNTRILVVPSDETLGIADAMLRAQGEAEGFRPPLSYELDRALMLAGMQTEILEMVREFAGKAAPGWTPALQAALEAHMEEAIRERSRFKDGNGRPAKDVKNEIMSSPLRAFHRSVGIYATNMCR
;
A
#
# COMPACT_ATOMS: atom_id res chain seq x y z
N MET A 1 10.75 -29.42 21.33
CA MET A 1 10.87 -27.97 21.59
C MET A 1 9.72 -27.29 20.87
N THR A 2 8.72 -26.83 21.62
CA THR A 2 7.64 -26.00 21.09
C THR A 2 8.23 -24.62 20.84
N GLY A 3 8.87 -24.46 19.68
CA GLY A 3 9.37 -23.16 19.26
C GLY A 3 8.18 -22.21 19.19
N THR A 4 8.24 -21.11 19.93
CA THR A 4 7.39 -19.95 19.68
C THR A 4 7.44 -19.66 18.18
N LYS A 5 6.36 -19.97 17.46
CA LYS A 5 6.25 -19.65 16.04
C LYS A 5 6.47 -18.15 15.93
N ARG A 6 7.58 -17.75 15.32
CA ARG A 6 7.85 -16.35 15.04
C ARG A 6 6.75 -15.86 14.10
N LYS A 7 6.12 -14.76 14.47
CA LYS A 7 4.97 -14.22 13.77
C LYS A 7 5.46 -13.12 12.84
N TYR A 8 5.36 -13.34 11.54
CA TYR A 8 5.75 -12.37 10.52
C TYR A 8 4.79 -12.47 9.32
N ILE A 9 4.77 -11.43 8.50
CA ILE A 9 4.10 -11.43 7.21
C ILE A 9 5.08 -10.97 6.13
N ILE A 10 4.78 -11.28 4.87
CA ILE A 10 5.53 -10.80 3.71
C ILE A 10 4.61 -9.87 2.93
N VAL A 11 5.02 -8.62 2.77
CA VAL A 11 4.24 -7.56 2.11
C VAL A 11 5.13 -6.80 1.14
N GLY A 12 4.56 -5.97 0.26
CA GLY A 12 5.37 -5.10 -0.59
C GLY A 12 6.09 -4.03 0.24
N ALA A 13 7.32 -3.69 -0.17
CA ALA A 13 8.07 -2.58 0.41
C ALA A 13 7.31 -1.26 0.20
N GLU A 14 7.22 -0.41 1.22
CA GLU A 14 6.61 0.92 1.07
C GLU A 14 7.49 1.81 0.17
N VAL A 15 6.87 2.82 -0.45
CA VAL A 15 7.50 3.67 -1.47
C VAL A 15 8.74 4.42 -1.00
N ASP A 16 8.84 4.74 0.29
CA ASP A 16 9.98 5.40 0.91
C ASP A 16 10.96 4.44 1.60
N GLN A 17 10.67 3.13 1.59
CA GLN A 17 11.47 2.09 2.24
C GLN A 17 11.82 0.92 1.29
N PRO A 18 12.25 1.17 0.03
CA PRO A 18 12.70 0.08 -0.83
C PRO A 18 14.01 -0.54 -0.29
N GLU A 19 14.08 -1.87 -0.30
CA GLU A 19 15.30 -2.61 0.05
C GLU A 19 16.16 -2.95 -1.18
N ALA A 20 15.61 -2.79 -2.39
CA ALA A 20 16.29 -3.10 -3.65
C ALA A 20 15.92 -2.13 -4.78
N TRP A 21 16.83 -1.99 -5.74
CA TRP A 21 16.68 -1.16 -6.93
C TRP A 21 17.00 -1.96 -8.18
N LEU A 22 16.20 -1.78 -9.22
CA LEU A 22 16.39 -2.32 -10.57
C LEU A 22 17.15 -1.31 -11.43
N HIS A 23 18.27 -1.74 -12.01
CA HIS A 23 19.08 -0.92 -12.92
C HIS A 23 18.74 -1.18 -14.39
N LYS A 24 19.18 -0.29 -15.27
CA LYS A 24 18.88 -0.38 -16.72
C LYS A 24 19.47 -1.61 -17.39
N ASP A 25 20.55 -2.16 -16.84
CA ASP A 25 21.15 -3.42 -17.29
C ASP A 25 20.38 -4.67 -16.84
N GLY A 26 19.31 -4.48 -16.05
CA GLY A 26 18.47 -5.53 -15.50
C GLY A 26 18.97 -6.09 -14.16
N SER A 27 20.10 -5.61 -13.64
CA SER A 27 20.62 -6.03 -12.33
C SER A 27 19.78 -5.47 -11.18
N ILE A 28 19.76 -6.20 -10.06
CA ILE A 28 19.08 -5.81 -8.83
C ILE A 28 20.12 -5.65 -7.72
N SER A 29 20.10 -4.51 -7.04
CA SER A 29 21.09 -4.13 -6.03
C SER A 29 20.44 -3.45 -4.84
N PRO A 30 21.00 -3.54 -3.63
CA PRO A 30 20.56 -2.75 -2.47
C PRO A 30 21.01 -1.28 -2.55
N ARG A 31 21.65 -0.85 -3.64
CA ARG A 31 22.12 0.53 -3.84
C ARG A 31 21.39 1.18 -5.01
N LYS A 32 20.79 2.34 -4.78
CA LYS A 32 20.06 3.11 -5.79
C LYS A 32 20.86 3.43 -7.06
N GLY A 33 22.14 3.78 -6.95
CA GLY A 33 22.91 4.27 -8.11
C GLY A 33 22.29 5.53 -8.75
N SER A 34 22.63 5.82 -10.00
CA SER A 34 22.10 6.97 -10.76
C SER A 34 20.87 6.63 -11.60
N ASP A 35 20.64 5.35 -11.89
CA ASP A 35 19.59 4.85 -12.77
C ASP A 35 18.62 3.88 -12.09
N GLY A 36 18.84 3.59 -10.80
CA GLY A 36 18.06 2.59 -10.08
C GLY A 36 16.62 3.02 -9.84
N GLU A 37 15.72 2.17 -10.30
CA GLU A 37 14.30 2.25 -10.03
C GLU A 37 13.97 1.46 -8.75
N PRO A 38 13.25 2.02 -7.78
CA PRO A 38 12.95 1.32 -6.54
C PRO A 38 12.00 0.15 -6.77
N LEU A 39 12.33 -1.01 -6.21
CA LEU A 39 11.47 -2.18 -6.16
C LEU A 39 10.60 -2.10 -4.89
N ASN A 40 9.36 -1.65 -5.06
CA ASN A 40 8.40 -1.41 -3.99
C ASN A 40 6.96 -1.65 -4.45
N VAL A 41 5.95 -1.34 -3.62
CA VAL A 41 4.53 -1.49 -3.98
C VAL A 41 4.14 -0.69 -5.24
N GLU A 42 4.72 0.48 -5.49
CA GLU A 42 4.41 1.24 -6.72
C GLU A 42 4.93 0.51 -7.97
N TYR A 43 6.13 -0.06 -7.91
CA TYR A 43 6.68 -0.91 -8.97
C TYR A 43 5.73 -2.07 -9.28
N ILE A 44 5.33 -2.82 -8.25
CA ILE A 44 4.44 -3.98 -8.39
C ILE A 44 3.13 -3.56 -9.02
N GLY A 45 2.51 -2.47 -8.56
CA GLY A 45 1.22 -2.05 -9.11
C GLY A 45 1.29 -1.59 -10.56
N ARG A 46 2.36 -0.87 -10.96
CA ARG A 46 2.59 -0.53 -12.37
C ARG A 46 2.77 -1.79 -13.22
N LEU A 47 3.50 -2.78 -12.70
CA LEU A 47 3.66 -4.08 -13.36
C LEU A 47 2.32 -4.80 -13.51
N MET A 48 1.48 -4.84 -12.47
CA MET A 48 0.15 -5.47 -12.56
C MET A 48 -0.74 -4.82 -13.63
N VAL A 49 -0.70 -3.48 -13.74
CA VAL A 49 -1.41 -2.75 -14.79
C VAL A 49 -0.89 -3.12 -16.18
N GLU A 50 0.43 -3.15 -16.36
CA GLU A 50 1.07 -3.54 -17.63
C GLU A 50 0.69 -4.98 -18.04
N LEU A 51 0.81 -5.93 -17.10
CA LEU A 51 0.48 -7.33 -17.35
C LEU A 51 -1.01 -7.52 -17.63
N SER A 52 -1.88 -6.76 -16.96
CA SER A 52 -3.32 -6.76 -17.26
C SER A 52 -3.63 -6.28 -18.67
N GLN A 53 -2.85 -5.36 -19.23
CA GLN A 53 -3.03 -4.88 -20.60
C GLN A 53 -2.53 -5.89 -21.63
N ARG A 54 -1.38 -6.52 -21.36
CA ARG A 54 -0.76 -7.51 -22.26
C ARG A 54 -1.50 -8.85 -22.26
N GLY A 55 -2.03 -9.24 -21.10
CA GLY A 55 -2.64 -10.54 -20.87
C GLY A 55 -1.65 -11.70 -20.95
N LYS A 56 -2.08 -12.89 -20.52
CA LYS A 56 -1.23 -14.09 -20.42
C LYS A 56 -0.48 -14.43 -21.72
N ALA A 57 -1.13 -14.27 -22.87
CA ALA A 57 -0.53 -14.59 -24.17
C ALA A 57 0.56 -13.59 -24.59
N GLY A 58 0.56 -12.37 -24.03
CA GLY A 58 1.51 -11.32 -24.34
C GLY A 58 2.79 -11.35 -23.49
N VAL A 59 2.95 -12.35 -22.61
CA VAL A 59 4.08 -12.44 -21.67
C VAL A 59 4.74 -13.82 -21.78
N PRO A 60 5.90 -13.92 -22.45
CA PRO A 60 6.68 -15.16 -22.52
C PRO A 60 7.10 -15.66 -21.14
N LYS A 61 7.27 -16.98 -20.99
CA LYS A 61 7.63 -17.59 -19.69
C LYS A 61 8.93 -17.03 -19.10
N ALA A 62 9.97 -16.89 -19.91
CA ALA A 62 11.25 -16.33 -19.45
C ALA A 62 11.12 -14.89 -18.94
N GLU A 63 10.23 -14.10 -19.55
CA GLU A 63 9.94 -12.75 -19.06
C GLU A 63 9.14 -12.81 -17.76
N LEU A 64 8.12 -13.67 -17.68
CA LEU A 64 7.34 -13.88 -16.47
C LEU A 64 8.21 -14.29 -15.27
N ASP A 65 9.18 -15.18 -15.48
CA ASP A 65 10.13 -15.62 -14.45
C ASP A 65 10.99 -14.45 -13.94
N ALA A 66 11.48 -13.62 -14.86
CA ALA A 66 12.24 -12.42 -14.48
C ALA A 66 11.38 -11.40 -13.72
N LEU A 67 10.10 -11.27 -14.09
CA LEU A 67 9.15 -10.40 -13.40
C LEU A 67 8.80 -10.93 -12.01
N GLU A 68 8.59 -12.23 -11.85
CA GLU A 68 8.37 -12.90 -10.56
C GLU A 68 9.55 -12.65 -9.60
N GLU A 69 10.79 -12.71 -10.09
CA GLU A 69 11.96 -12.38 -9.29
C GLU A 69 12.03 -10.89 -8.91
N ARG A 70 11.70 -9.98 -9.84
CA ARG A 70 11.64 -8.54 -9.50
C ARG A 70 10.58 -8.25 -8.46
N VAL A 71 9.42 -8.91 -8.53
CA VAL A 71 8.37 -8.81 -7.51
C VAL A 71 8.87 -9.35 -6.19
N LYS A 72 9.55 -10.51 -6.14
CA LYS A 72 10.15 -11.06 -4.92
C LYS A 72 11.09 -10.05 -4.25
N ARG A 73 11.91 -9.36 -5.04
CA ARG A 73 12.84 -8.31 -4.56
C ARG A 73 12.15 -7.00 -4.18
N ALA A 74 10.87 -6.83 -4.49
CA ALA A 74 10.03 -5.73 -4.03
C ALA A 74 9.24 -6.06 -2.75
N LEU A 75 9.38 -7.27 -2.21
CA LEU A 75 8.75 -7.70 -0.95
C LEU A 75 9.69 -7.49 0.24
N VAL A 76 9.10 -7.32 1.43
CA VAL A 76 9.78 -7.20 2.71
C VAL A 76 9.11 -8.10 3.76
N VAL A 77 9.89 -8.54 4.74
CA VAL A 77 9.38 -9.29 5.89
C VAL A 77 9.05 -8.30 6.99
N GLN A 78 7.76 -8.20 7.35
CA GLN A 78 7.31 -7.43 8.49
C GLN A 78 7.16 -8.35 9.70
N ASP A 79 7.98 -8.07 10.72
CA ASP A 79 8.06 -8.87 11.94
C ASP A 79 7.05 -8.40 12.99
N PHE A 80 6.28 -9.35 13.53
CA PHE A 80 5.36 -9.14 14.64
C PHE A 80 5.76 -9.92 15.90
N SER A 81 6.90 -10.61 15.89
CA SER A 81 7.33 -11.46 17.00
C SER A 81 7.48 -10.68 18.31
N VAL A 82 7.84 -9.39 18.23
CA VAL A 82 7.93 -8.50 19.40
C VAL A 82 6.59 -8.16 20.04
N HIS A 83 5.47 -8.24 19.31
CA HIS A 83 4.15 -7.93 19.87
C HIS A 83 3.68 -8.98 20.88
N ASP A 84 4.17 -10.22 20.76
CA ASP A 84 3.87 -11.31 21.68
C ASP A 84 5.02 -11.57 22.68
N GLY A 85 5.93 -10.60 22.86
CA GLY A 85 7.07 -10.71 23.77
C GLY A 85 8.22 -11.59 23.27
N GLY A 86 8.23 -11.94 21.98
CA GLY A 86 9.32 -12.67 21.33
C GLY A 86 10.49 -11.77 20.93
N ALA A 87 11.62 -12.38 20.57
CA ALA A 87 12.77 -11.66 20.00
C ALA A 87 12.48 -11.22 18.56
N ALA A 88 12.97 -10.03 18.20
CA ALA A 88 12.87 -9.52 16.83
C ALA A 88 13.70 -10.36 15.85
N LEU A 89 13.21 -10.48 14.61
CA LEU A 89 13.95 -11.06 13.50
C LEU A 89 15.14 -10.17 13.11
N SER A 90 16.32 -10.78 13.02
CA SER A 90 17.51 -10.16 12.45
C SER A 90 17.40 -10.01 10.93
N ASP A 91 18.20 -9.11 10.36
CA ASP A 91 18.23 -8.86 8.90
C ASP A 91 18.56 -10.14 8.11
N ALA A 92 19.51 -10.95 8.61
CA ALA A 92 19.87 -12.22 7.99
C ALA A 92 18.71 -13.23 7.99
N GLU A 93 17.89 -13.24 9.05
CA GLU A 93 16.70 -14.10 9.11
C GLU A 93 15.61 -13.61 8.14
N ARG A 94 15.42 -12.30 8.03
CA ARG A 94 14.48 -11.70 7.04
C ARG A 94 14.91 -12.03 5.61
N GLU A 95 16.19 -11.90 5.32
CA GLU A 95 16.75 -12.25 4.01
C GLU A 95 16.59 -13.75 3.70
N ALA A 96 16.82 -14.64 4.69
CA ALA A 96 16.62 -16.08 4.51
C ALA A 96 15.15 -16.43 4.23
N ILE A 97 14.20 -15.77 4.90
CA ILE A 97 12.76 -15.92 4.65
C ILE A 97 12.42 -15.47 3.22
N LEU A 98 12.87 -14.27 2.81
CA LEU A 98 12.64 -13.79 1.46
C LEU A 98 13.25 -14.71 0.42
N ASN A 99 14.50 -15.16 0.60
CA ASN A 99 15.16 -16.08 -0.33
C ASN A 99 14.39 -17.41 -0.48
N SER A 100 13.75 -17.88 0.59
CA SER A 100 12.92 -19.10 0.59
C SER A 100 11.50 -18.87 0.06
N THR A 101 11.11 -17.64 -0.22
CA THR A 101 9.77 -17.28 -0.73
C THR A 101 9.71 -17.51 -2.24
N THR A 102 8.62 -18.14 -2.70
CA THR A 102 8.32 -18.31 -4.13
C THR A 102 7.24 -17.31 -4.52
N VAL A 103 7.53 -16.49 -5.53
CA VAL A 103 6.54 -15.59 -6.12
C VAL A 103 6.02 -16.20 -7.41
N ARG A 104 4.71 -16.08 -7.62
CA ARG A 104 4.05 -16.56 -8.82
C ARG A 104 3.00 -15.55 -9.28
N ILE A 105 3.09 -15.14 -10.54
CA ILE A 105 2.12 -14.24 -11.17
C ILE A 105 1.11 -15.09 -11.94
N GLU A 106 -0.16 -14.94 -11.60
CA GLU A 106 -1.26 -15.69 -12.21
C GLU A 106 -2.24 -14.77 -12.92
N PHE A 107 -2.66 -15.20 -14.11
CA PHE A 107 -3.61 -14.45 -14.93
C PHE A 107 -4.98 -15.07 -14.83
N GLU A 108 -5.95 -14.30 -14.35
CA GLU A 108 -7.35 -14.64 -14.53
C GLU A 108 -7.68 -14.77 -16.02
N SER A 109 -8.64 -15.64 -16.34
CA SER A 109 -9.05 -15.85 -17.73
C SER A 109 -10.51 -15.50 -17.95
N ARG A 110 -10.75 -14.76 -19.03
CA ARG A 110 -12.08 -14.49 -19.59
C ARG A 110 -12.13 -15.01 -21.02
N ARG A 111 -13.02 -15.95 -21.29
CA ARG A 111 -13.29 -16.44 -22.65
C ARG A 111 -14.68 -15.97 -23.06
N ARG A 112 -14.72 -15.07 -24.04
CA ARG A 112 -15.96 -14.58 -24.63
C ARG A 112 -16.63 -15.70 -25.41
N GLY A 113 -17.87 -16.05 -25.08
CA GLY A 113 -18.62 -17.04 -25.84
C GLY A 113 -19.20 -16.39 -27.10
N SER A 114 -18.97 -16.97 -28.28
CA SER A 114 -19.53 -16.44 -29.53
C SER A 114 -21.06 -16.51 -29.59
N LYS A 115 -21.66 -17.48 -28.87
CA LYS A 115 -23.12 -17.69 -28.77
C LYS A 115 -23.57 -18.09 -27.34
N LYS A 116 -22.69 -17.97 -26.35
CA LYS A 116 -22.93 -18.35 -24.94
C LYS A 116 -22.41 -17.25 -24.01
N PRO A 117 -22.91 -17.16 -22.76
CA PRO A 117 -22.35 -16.24 -21.77
C PRO A 117 -20.85 -16.46 -21.57
N ASP A 118 -20.14 -15.39 -21.20
CA ASP A 118 -18.71 -15.41 -20.96
C ASP A 118 -18.35 -16.41 -19.86
N ARG A 119 -17.28 -17.18 -20.10
CA ARG A 119 -16.67 -18.01 -19.06
C ARG A 119 -15.55 -17.23 -18.39
N ASN A 120 -15.67 -17.03 -17.08
CA ASN A 120 -14.70 -16.30 -16.26
C ASN A 120 -14.15 -17.23 -15.18
N THR A 121 -12.83 -17.24 -15.01
CA THR A 121 -12.17 -17.90 -13.87
C THR A 121 -11.52 -16.82 -13.02
N ARG A 122 -11.87 -16.81 -11.73
CA ARG A 122 -11.29 -15.89 -10.74
C ARG A 122 -10.27 -16.62 -9.87
N ILE A 123 -9.16 -15.97 -9.57
CA ILE A 123 -8.13 -16.51 -8.69
C ILE A 123 -8.16 -15.68 -7.41
N LEU A 124 -8.51 -16.33 -6.31
CA LEU A 124 -8.45 -15.74 -4.97
C LEU A 124 -7.24 -16.33 -4.26
N VAL A 125 -6.42 -15.45 -3.68
CA VAL A 125 -5.26 -15.84 -2.90
C VAL A 125 -5.58 -15.66 -1.42
N VAL A 126 -5.34 -16.70 -0.64
CA VAL A 126 -5.48 -16.70 0.82
C VAL A 126 -4.07 -16.67 1.39
N PRO A 127 -3.69 -15.65 2.19
CA PRO A 127 -2.37 -15.58 2.78
C PRO A 127 -2.01 -16.80 3.62
N SER A 128 -0.71 -16.98 3.90
CA SER A 128 -0.23 -18.11 4.70
C SER A 128 -0.86 -18.19 6.10
N ASP A 129 -0.84 -19.37 6.72
CA ASP A 129 -1.46 -19.59 8.02
C ASP A 129 -1.04 -18.53 9.06
N GLU A 130 -1.98 -18.08 9.88
CA GLU A 130 -1.78 -17.08 10.95
C GLU A 130 -1.43 -15.65 10.48
N THR A 131 -1.13 -15.41 9.19
CA THR A 131 -0.79 -14.07 8.62
C THR A 131 -1.82 -13.01 8.98
N LEU A 132 -3.11 -13.32 8.79
CA LEU A 132 -4.21 -12.42 9.13
C LEU A 132 -4.71 -12.61 10.57
N GLY A 133 -4.29 -13.68 11.25
CA GLY A 133 -4.73 -14.02 12.59
C GLY A 133 -4.27 -12.99 13.64
N ILE A 134 -3.10 -12.36 13.44
CA ILE A 134 -2.60 -11.31 14.32
C ILE A 134 -3.49 -10.08 14.24
N ALA A 135 -3.77 -9.62 13.02
CA ALA A 135 -4.62 -8.46 12.79
C ALA A 135 -6.04 -8.70 13.30
N ASP A 136 -6.62 -9.88 13.05
CA ASP A 136 -7.93 -10.27 13.58
C ASP A 136 -7.93 -10.29 15.12
N ALA A 137 -6.91 -10.88 15.76
CA ALA A 137 -6.79 -10.89 17.21
C ALA A 137 -6.65 -9.48 17.80
N MET A 138 -5.84 -8.61 17.18
CA MET A 138 -5.68 -7.21 17.59
C MET A 138 -7.01 -6.44 17.50
N LEU A 139 -7.73 -6.58 16.38
CA LEU A 139 -9.02 -5.92 16.19
C LEU A 139 -10.07 -6.44 17.18
N ARG A 140 -10.12 -7.75 17.43
CA ARG A 140 -11.02 -8.33 18.43
C ARG A 140 -10.70 -7.84 19.84
N ALA A 141 -9.42 -7.72 20.18
CA ALA A 141 -8.97 -7.21 21.48
C ALA A 141 -9.32 -5.73 21.68
N GLN A 142 -9.40 -4.95 20.60
CA GLN A 142 -9.82 -3.54 20.66
C GLN A 142 -11.31 -3.38 21.04
N GLY A 143 -12.15 -4.39 20.79
CA GLY A 143 -13.58 -4.34 21.08
C GLY A 143 -14.35 -3.42 20.12
N GLU A 144 -15.51 -2.93 20.55
CA GLU A 144 -16.31 -1.97 19.78
C GLU A 144 -15.71 -0.57 19.92
N ALA A 145 -15.28 0.03 18.79
CA ALA A 145 -14.76 1.39 18.72
C ALA A 145 -15.44 2.18 17.60
N GLU A 146 -15.80 3.43 17.86
CA GLU A 146 -16.25 4.36 16.83
C GLU A 146 -15.05 4.82 15.99
N GLY A 147 -14.85 4.12 14.87
CA GLY A 147 -13.71 4.31 13.99
C GLY A 147 -12.47 3.54 14.46
N PHE A 148 -11.78 2.91 13.52
CA PHE A 148 -10.50 2.24 13.76
C PHE A 148 -9.62 2.38 12.52
N ARG A 149 -8.30 2.28 12.70
CA ARG A 149 -7.37 2.21 11.57
C ARG A 149 -7.36 0.77 11.07
N PRO A 150 -7.75 0.49 9.81
CA PRO A 150 -7.65 -0.86 9.29
C PRO A 150 -6.20 -1.35 9.37
N PRO A 151 -5.99 -2.62 9.76
CA PRO A 151 -4.65 -3.21 9.81
C PRO A 151 -4.01 -3.11 8.43
N LEU A 152 -2.68 -2.93 8.37
CA LEU A 152 -1.90 -2.79 7.14
C LEU A 152 -2.17 -1.51 6.32
N SER A 153 -2.89 -0.52 6.87
CA SER A 153 -2.97 0.82 6.26
C SER A 153 -1.71 1.62 6.58
N TYR A 154 -1.05 2.21 5.59
CA TYR A 154 0.13 3.04 5.80
C TYR A 154 -0.26 4.50 6.09
N GLU A 155 0.71 5.28 6.56
CA GLU A 155 0.49 6.71 6.86
C GLU A 155 0.07 7.51 5.61
N LEU A 156 0.63 7.16 4.46
CA LEU A 156 0.28 7.78 3.18
C LEU A 156 -1.18 7.54 2.78
N ASP A 157 -1.75 6.38 3.10
CA ASP A 157 -3.16 6.08 2.83
C ASP A 157 -4.10 7.02 3.59
N ARG A 158 -3.76 7.33 4.85
CA ARG A 158 -4.52 8.29 5.65
C ARG A 158 -4.47 9.69 5.05
N ALA A 159 -3.29 10.14 4.63
CA ALA A 159 -3.12 11.46 4.01
C ALA A 159 -3.90 11.56 2.69
N LEU A 160 -3.88 10.51 1.87
CA LEU A 160 -4.65 10.40 0.62
C LEU A 160 -6.15 10.40 0.85
N MET A 161 -6.66 9.62 1.82
CA MET A 161 -8.09 9.62 2.17
C MET A 161 -8.54 11.01 2.62
N LEU A 162 -7.79 11.65 3.52
CA LEU A 162 -8.13 12.98 4.02
C LEU A 162 -8.14 14.03 2.91
N ALA A 163 -7.17 13.97 1.99
CA ALA A 163 -7.12 14.87 0.83
C ALA A 163 -8.28 14.60 -0.14
N GLY A 164 -8.61 13.33 -0.39
CA GLY A 164 -9.72 12.93 -1.26
C GLY A 164 -11.09 13.35 -0.73
N MET A 165 -11.27 13.36 0.59
CA MET A 165 -12.51 13.79 1.26
C MET A 165 -12.58 15.31 1.50
N GLN A 166 -11.58 16.10 1.08
CA GLN A 166 -11.52 17.53 1.39
C GLN A 166 -12.80 18.27 0.99
N THR A 167 -13.31 18.02 -0.21
CA THR A 167 -14.55 18.67 -0.70
C THR A 167 -15.74 18.32 0.18
N GLU A 168 -15.95 17.03 0.49
CA GLU A 168 -17.04 16.57 1.35
C GLU A 168 -16.93 17.15 2.77
N ILE A 169 -15.72 17.22 3.34
CA ILE A 169 -15.49 17.82 4.65
C ILE A 169 -15.84 19.31 4.63
N LEU A 170 -15.42 20.04 3.60
CA LEU A 170 -15.75 21.47 3.47
C LEU A 170 -17.25 21.69 3.22
N GLU A 171 -17.92 20.77 2.53
CA GLU A 171 -19.39 20.78 2.40
C GLU A 171 -20.07 20.59 3.75
N MET A 172 -19.65 19.59 4.55
CA MET A 172 -20.17 19.39 5.91
C MET A 172 -19.93 20.62 6.80
N VAL A 173 -18.79 21.29 6.65
CA VAL A 173 -18.49 22.55 7.35
C VAL A 173 -19.42 23.68 6.89
N ARG A 174 -19.76 23.76 5.60
CA ARG A 174 -20.74 24.74 5.08
C ARG A 174 -22.15 24.49 5.59
N GLU A 175 -22.54 23.23 5.73
CA GLU A 175 -23.85 22.86 6.28
C GLU A 175 -24.04 23.34 7.73
N PHE A 176 -22.94 23.54 8.47
CA PHE A 176 -22.99 24.10 9.83
C PHE A 176 -23.70 25.46 9.86
N ALA A 177 -23.49 26.31 8.85
CA ALA A 177 -24.14 27.62 8.76
C ALA A 177 -25.68 27.53 8.75
N GLY A 178 -26.23 26.45 8.19
CA GLY A 178 -27.68 26.20 8.14
C GLY A 178 -28.29 25.75 9.47
N LYS A 179 -27.47 25.34 10.44
CA LYS A 179 -27.88 24.87 11.77
C LYS A 179 -27.26 25.68 12.92
N ALA A 180 -26.64 26.82 12.59
CA ALA A 180 -25.78 27.52 13.52
C ALA A 180 -26.57 28.24 14.63
N ALA A 181 -25.97 28.33 15.82
CA ALA A 181 -26.54 29.04 16.96
C ALA A 181 -26.64 30.56 16.70
N PRO A 182 -27.52 31.28 17.43
CA PRO A 182 -27.58 32.74 17.37
C PRO A 182 -26.21 33.38 17.59
N GLY A 183 -25.84 34.35 16.74
CA GLY A 183 -24.51 34.98 16.76
C GLY A 183 -23.49 34.38 15.79
N TRP A 184 -23.83 33.30 15.09
CA TRP A 184 -23.02 32.84 13.95
C TRP A 184 -23.09 33.85 12.81
N THR A 185 -21.94 34.19 12.23
CA THR A 185 -21.83 35.19 11.15
C THR A 185 -21.14 34.59 9.93
N PRO A 186 -21.37 35.15 8.73
CA PRO A 186 -20.64 34.74 7.53
C PRO A 186 -19.11 34.82 7.68
N ALA A 187 -18.60 35.79 8.47
CA ALA A 187 -17.17 35.92 8.74
C ALA A 187 -16.63 34.76 9.58
N LEU A 188 -17.38 34.29 10.58
CA LEU A 188 -17.01 33.12 11.38
C LEU A 188 -17.05 31.83 10.54
N GLN A 189 -18.05 31.71 9.65
CA GLN A 189 -18.13 30.60 8.71
C GLN A 189 -16.92 30.53 7.78
N ALA A 190 -16.55 31.67 7.18
CA ALA A 190 -15.38 31.76 6.30
C ALA A 190 -14.07 31.44 7.05
N ALA A 191 -13.93 31.90 8.30
CA ALA A 191 -12.77 31.58 9.13
C ALA A 191 -12.69 30.08 9.46
N LEU A 192 -13.82 29.43 9.74
CA LEU A 192 -13.87 28.00 9.97
C LEU A 192 -13.51 27.21 8.71
N GLU A 193 -14.07 27.56 7.55
CA GLU A 193 -13.73 26.93 6.26
C GLU A 193 -12.24 27.06 5.95
N ALA A 194 -11.67 28.27 6.09
CA ALA A 194 -10.25 28.50 5.87
C ALA A 194 -9.37 27.71 6.85
N HIS A 195 -9.76 27.63 8.13
CA HIS A 195 -9.04 26.82 9.11
C HIS A 195 -9.09 25.33 8.75
N MET A 196 -10.25 24.82 8.32
CA MET A 196 -10.40 23.41 7.95
C MET A 196 -9.63 23.06 6.68
N GLU A 197 -9.64 23.93 5.68
CA GLU A 197 -8.82 23.78 4.48
C GLU A 197 -7.32 23.73 4.83
N GLU A 198 -6.84 24.66 5.66
CA GLU A 198 -5.46 24.67 6.16
C GLU A 198 -5.14 23.39 6.94
N ALA A 199 -6.02 22.99 7.85
CA ALA A 199 -5.87 21.82 8.71
C ALA A 199 -5.75 20.52 7.91
N ILE A 200 -6.52 20.38 6.83
CA ILE A 200 -6.44 19.26 5.89
C ILE A 200 -5.12 19.33 5.14
N ARG A 201 -4.78 20.47 4.55
CA ARG A 201 -3.54 20.66 3.78
C ARG A 201 -2.29 20.31 4.59
N GLU A 202 -2.24 20.73 5.84
CA GLU A 202 -1.11 20.49 6.74
C GLU A 202 -0.99 19.02 7.16
N ARG A 203 -2.11 18.28 7.23
CA ARG A 203 -2.15 16.84 7.56
C ARG A 203 -1.93 15.94 6.35
N SER A 204 -2.19 16.45 5.15
CA SER A 204 -2.01 15.75 3.88
C SER A 204 -0.68 16.11 3.19
N ARG A 205 0.26 16.72 3.91
CA ARG A 205 1.57 17.11 3.39
C ARG A 205 2.68 16.67 4.33
N PHE A 206 3.61 15.88 3.81
CA PHE A 206 4.76 15.39 4.57
C PHE A 206 5.82 16.50 4.68
N LYS A 207 6.41 16.64 5.86
CA LYS A 207 7.35 17.72 6.17
C LYS A 207 8.75 17.20 6.45
N ASP A 208 9.75 17.99 6.08
CA ASP A 208 11.15 17.74 6.43
C ASP A 208 11.44 18.13 7.88
N GLY A 209 12.69 17.91 8.34
CA GLY A 209 13.12 18.26 9.70
C GLY A 209 13.04 19.76 10.02
N ASN A 210 12.81 20.62 9.04
CA ASN A 210 12.63 22.07 9.19
C ASN A 210 11.15 22.48 9.10
N GLY A 211 10.22 21.53 9.05
CA GLY A 211 8.78 21.78 8.95
C GLY A 211 8.30 22.24 7.57
N ARG A 212 9.15 22.19 6.54
CA ARG A 212 8.80 22.55 5.15
C ARG A 212 8.29 21.34 4.38
N PRO A 213 7.52 21.51 3.30
CA PRO A 213 7.11 20.38 2.45
C PRO A 213 8.35 19.58 2.01
N ALA A 214 8.41 18.30 2.37
CA ALA A 214 9.52 17.42 2.00
C ALA A 214 9.56 17.23 0.49
N LYS A 215 10.75 17.25 -0.12
CA LYS A 215 10.95 16.87 -1.52
C LYS A 215 11.19 15.37 -1.60
N ASP A 216 10.16 14.59 -1.29
CA ASP A 216 10.22 13.15 -1.21
C ASP A 216 9.14 12.46 -2.03
N VAL A 217 9.27 11.14 -2.13
CA VAL A 217 8.37 10.29 -2.90
C VAL A 217 6.92 10.32 -2.37
N LYS A 218 6.73 10.55 -1.07
CA LYS A 218 5.39 10.62 -0.46
C LYS A 218 4.64 11.84 -0.97
N ASN A 219 5.27 13.02 -0.95
CA ASN A 219 4.65 14.23 -1.49
C ASN A 219 4.49 14.17 -3.02
N GLU A 220 5.42 13.53 -3.74
CA GLU A 220 5.24 13.27 -5.17
C GLU A 220 3.98 12.42 -5.45
N ILE A 221 3.76 11.35 -4.67
CA ILE A 221 2.56 10.51 -4.78
C ILE A 221 1.29 11.27 -4.40
N MET A 222 1.33 12.07 -3.32
CA MET A 222 0.20 12.95 -2.94
C MET A 222 -0.24 13.87 -4.07
N SER A 223 0.70 14.29 -4.94
CA SER A 223 0.45 15.15 -6.09
C SER A 223 0.13 14.40 -7.40
N SER A 224 0.15 13.07 -7.40
CA SER A 224 0.02 12.25 -8.60
C SER A 224 -1.02 11.14 -8.45
N PRO A 225 -2.25 11.34 -8.97
CA PRO A 225 -3.31 10.32 -8.92
C PRO A 225 -2.87 8.99 -9.53
N LEU A 226 -2.07 9.02 -10.60
CA LEU A 226 -1.57 7.83 -11.27
C LEU A 226 -0.61 7.03 -10.39
N ARG A 227 0.32 7.71 -9.69
CA ARG A 227 1.24 7.03 -8.77
C ARG A 227 0.51 6.47 -7.55
N ALA A 228 -0.45 7.22 -7.00
CA ALA A 228 -1.31 6.76 -5.92
C ALA A 228 -2.11 5.51 -6.33
N PHE A 229 -2.61 5.48 -7.57
CA PHE A 229 -3.29 4.31 -8.15
C PHE A 229 -2.35 3.11 -8.23
N HIS A 230 -1.16 3.25 -8.83
CA HIS A 230 -0.19 2.14 -8.90
C HIS A 230 0.20 1.65 -7.51
N ARG A 231 0.52 2.53 -6.57
CA ARG A 231 0.81 2.16 -5.18
C ARG A 231 -0.33 1.32 -4.57
N SER A 232 -1.58 1.78 -4.71
CA SER A 232 -2.75 1.09 -4.18
C SER A 232 -2.88 -0.32 -4.77
N VAL A 233 -2.73 -0.47 -6.09
CA VAL A 233 -2.75 -1.77 -6.77
C VAL A 233 -1.67 -2.70 -6.21
N GLY A 234 -0.45 -2.21 -6.01
CA GLY A 234 0.65 -3.03 -5.48
C GLY A 234 0.46 -3.46 -4.03
N ILE A 235 -0.11 -2.58 -3.18
CA ILE A 235 -0.48 -2.94 -1.81
C ILE A 235 -1.52 -4.05 -1.82
N TYR A 236 -2.60 -3.91 -2.60
CA TYR A 236 -3.62 -4.96 -2.69
C TYR A 236 -3.08 -6.27 -3.27
N ALA A 237 -2.19 -6.18 -4.26
CA ALA A 237 -1.56 -7.35 -4.85
C ALA A 237 -0.70 -8.11 -3.85
N THR A 238 -0.03 -7.42 -2.91
CA THR A 238 0.94 -8.05 -1.99
C THR A 238 0.34 -8.42 -0.63
N ASN A 239 -0.60 -7.65 -0.10
CA ASN A 239 -1.24 -7.92 1.18
C ASN A 239 -2.11 -9.19 1.18
N MET A 240 -2.38 -9.76 0.00
CA MET A 240 -3.21 -10.94 -0.19
C MET A 240 -2.41 -12.16 -0.68
N CYS A 241 -1.07 -12.14 -0.68
CA CYS A 241 -0.24 -13.22 -1.22
C CYS A 241 0.01 -14.36 -0.22
N ARG A 242 0.06 -15.60 -0.75
CA ARG A 242 0.43 -16.83 -0.02
C ARG A 242 1.92 -17.11 -0.17
#